data_AF-A0A958SY28-F1
#
_entry.id   AF-A0A958SY28-F1
#
_cell.length_a   1.000
_cell.length_b   1.000
_cell.length_c   1.000
_cell.angle_alpha   90.00
_cell.angle_beta   90.00
_cell.angle_gamma   90.00
#
_symmetry.space_group_name_H-M   'P 1'
#
loop_
_entity.id
_entity.type
_entity.pdbx_description
1 polymer ?
#
loop_
_entity_poly.entity_id
_entity_poly.type
_entity_poly.pdbx_seq_one_letter_code
_entity_poly.pdbx_strand_id
1 'polypeptide(L)'
;MKILILLCFIFPMSLSSQTRQLIDTSDYATRNQVIKNLESRYSSLNSKIRDTYNGKMKREMEAIYEASQNHFLESIKHKKFIFNSEFNAYLDSLGLQIQTKYPTLKNSNLIFFLSKDPIPNAFCLGDHTFVVNLGLFTIFDNEHEFLSVLTHEVAHQLLEHGKKSIENKAVTNINYLDRKSSTVRSLSKEQYNRGLKS
;
A
#
# COMPACT_ATOMS: atom_id res chain seq x y z
N MET A 1 -42.88 -20.87 62.43
CA MET A 1 -42.64 -19.86 61.38
C MET A 1 -41.19 -19.98 60.93
N LYS A 2 -40.92 -20.40 59.69
CA LYS A 2 -39.57 -20.50 59.12
C LYS A 2 -39.35 -19.27 58.24
N ILE A 3 -38.43 -18.39 58.61
CA ILE A 3 -38.02 -17.24 57.80
C ILE A 3 -36.93 -17.74 56.84
N LEU A 4 -37.26 -17.78 55.55
CA LEU A 4 -36.34 -18.10 54.47
C LEU A 4 -35.70 -16.78 54.01
N ILE A 5 -34.44 -16.54 54.37
CA ILE A 5 -33.68 -15.38 53.89
C ILE A 5 -33.08 -15.74 52.53
N LEU A 6 -33.68 -15.24 51.46
CA LEU A 6 -33.16 -15.33 50.10
C LEU A 6 -32.00 -14.33 49.96
N LEU A 7 -30.77 -14.83 50.01
CA LEU A 7 -29.57 -14.03 49.83
C LEU A 7 -29.33 -13.85 48.32
N CYS A 8 -29.84 -12.75 47.75
CA CYS A 8 -29.56 -12.37 46.37
C CYS A 8 -28.07 -12.04 46.22
N PHE A 9 -27.31 -12.96 45.62
CA PHE A 9 -25.99 -12.68 45.07
C PHE A 9 -26.15 -11.69 43.91
N ILE A 10 -25.90 -10.41 44.17
CA ILE A 10 -25.81 -9.38 43.13
C ILE A 10 -24.46 -9.59 42.46
N PHE A 11 -24.46 -10.32 41.34
CA PHE A 11 -23.29 -10.44 40.47
C PHE A 11 -23.03 -9.04 39.87
N PRO A 12 -21.88 -8.40 40.12
CA PRO A 12 -21.60 -7.11 39.49
C PRO A 12 -21.37 -7.37 38.00
N MET A 13 -22.40 -7.09 37.19
CA MET A 13 -22.22 -6.92 35.75
C MET A 13 -21.32 -5.69 35.55
N SER A 14 -20.04 -5.94 35.28
CA SER A 14 -19.13 -4.93 34.77
C SER A 14 -19.64 -4.45 33.41
N LEU A 15 -20.42 -3.37 33.42
CA LEU A 15 -20.75 -2.63 32.21
C LEU A 15 -19.47 -1.96 31.71
N SER A 16 -18.77 -2.62 30.80
CA SER A 16 -17.65 -2.00 30.08
C SER A 16 -18.19 -0.88 29.19
N SER A 17 -18.09 0.37 29.66
CA SER A 17 -18.32 1.55 28.83
C SER A 17 -17.07 1.79 27.99
N GLN A 18 -17.18 1.69 26.66
CA GLN A 18 -16.08 2.06 25.76
C GLN A 18 -15.89 3.59 25.81
N THR A 19 -14.80 4.05 26.41
CA THR A 19 -14.33 5.43 26.25
C THR A 19 -13.87 5.62 24.81
N ARG A 20 -14.71 6.26 23.98
CA ARG A 20 -14.35 6.64 22.61
C ARG A 20 -13.32 7.76 22.67
N GLN A 21 -12.05 7.44 22.42
CA GLN A 21 -11.02 8.44 22.19
C GLN A 21 -11.18 8.99 20.77
N LEU A 22 -11.39 10.31 20.64
CA LEU A 22 -11.42 10.97 19.34
C LEU A 22 -9.97 11.13 18.86
N ILE A 23 -9.71 10.68 17.64
CA ILE A 23 -8.43 10.91 16.97
C ILE A 23 -8.50 12.27 16.29
N ASP A 24 -7.58 13.17 16.63
CA ASP A 24 -7.40 14.41 15.89
C ASP A 24 -6.90 14.10 14.48
N THR A 25 -7.58 14.63 13.48
CA THR A 25 -7.24 14.45 12.05
C THR A 25 -6.91 15.77 11.36
N SER A 26 -6.71 16.84 12.13
CA SER A 26 -6.33 18.17 11.62
C SER A 26 -4.81 18.27 11.41
N ASP A 27 -4.28 17.38 10.56
CA ASP A 27 -2.85 17.12 10.39
C ASP A 27 -2.23 17.78 9.14
N TYR A 28 -2.71 18.95 8.72
CA TYR A 28 -2.34 19.57 7.44
C TYR A 28 -0.83 19.77 7.26
N ALA A 29 -0.13 20.29 8.28
CA ALA A 29 1.31 20.51 8.22
C ALA A 29 2.08 19.19 8.07
N THR A 30 1.75 18.19 8.89
CA THR A 30 2.33 16.84 8.83
C THR A 30 2.10 16.20 7.46
N ARG A 31 0.87 16.31 6.93
CA ARG A 31 0.49 15.77 5.62
C ARG A 31 1.33 16.37 4.49
N ASN A 32 1.52 17.69 4.50
CA ASN A 32 2.37 18.36 3.50
C ASN A 32 3.84 17.93 3.61
N GLN A 33 4.35 17.78 4.82
CA GLN A 33 5.72 17.28 5.05
C GLN A 33 5.89 15.84 4.54
N VAL A 34 4.92 14.96 4.82
CA VAL A 34 4.90 13.59 4.33
C VAL A 34 4.89 13.55 2.80
N ILE A 35 4.01 14.33 2.16
CA ILE A 35 3.94 14.43 0.69
C ILE A 35 5.29 14.85 0.11
N LYS A 36 5.92 15.89 0.65
CA LYS A 36 7.23 16.37 0.21
C LYS A 36 8.32 15.30 0.34
N ASN A 37 8.31 14.54 1.43
CA ASN A 37 9.25 13.44 1.64
C ASN A 37 9.03 12.30 0.63
N LEU A 38 7.77 11.96 0.35
CA LEU A 38 7.42 10.94 -0.65
C LEU A 38 7.83 11.38 -2.06
N GLU A 39 7.57 12.63 -2.45
CA GLU A 39 7.99 13.18 -3.75
C GLU A 39 9.50 13.08 -3.97
N SER A 40 10.30 13.38 -2.93
CA SER A 40 11.75 13.21 -2.97
C SER A 40 12.18 11.74 -3.18
N ARG A 41 11.51 10.81 -2.48
CA ARG A 41 11.73 9.35 -2.65
C ARG A 41 11.35 8.89 -4.05
N TYR A 42 10.19 9.32 -4.55
CA TYR A 42 9.71 8.97 -5.89
C TYR A 42 10.63 9.50 -6.98
N SER A 43 11.14 10.72 -6.84
CA SER A 43 12.16 11.25 -7.76
C SER A 43 13.40 10.35 -7.81
N SER A 44 13.88 9.91 -6.66
CA SER A 44 15.03 8.99 -6.56
C SER A 44 14.73 7.61 -7.16
N LEU A 45 13.54 7.05 -6.90
CA LEU A 45 13.09 5.77 -7.45
C LEU A 45 12.95 5.85 -8.97
N ASN A 46 12.31 6.90 -9.48
CA ASN A 46 12.08 7.12 -10.91
C ASN A 46 13.42 7.31 -11.63
N SER A 47 14.42 7.96 -11.01
CA SER A 47 15.78 7.98 -11.55
C SER A 47 16.37 6.57 -11.69
N LYS A 48 16.27 5.74 -10.65
CA LYS A 48 16.76 4.35 -10.71
C LYS A 48 16.05 3.54 -11.80
N ILE A 49 14.73 3.73 -11.98
CA ILE A 49 13.97 3.10 -13.06
C ILE A 49 14.52 3.53 -14.43
N ARG A 50 14.80 4.83 -14.60
CA ARG A 50 15.38 5.37 -15.85
C ARG A 50 16.75 4.82 -16.20
N ASP A 51 17.53 4.48 -15.18
CA ASP A 51 18.88 3.92 -15.32
C ASP A 51 18.84 2.40 -15.54
N THR A 52 17.83 1.71 -14.98
CA THR A 52 17.70 0.25 -15.03
C THR A 52 17.08 -0.25 -16.34
N TYR A 53 16.07 0.44 -16.87
CA TYR A 53 15.33 0.02 -18.05
C TYR A 53 15.57 0.94 -19.25
N ASN A 54 15.42 0.39 -20.46
CA ASN A 54 15.64 1.11 -21.72
C ASN A 54 14.42 1.05 -22.66
N GLY A 55 14.36 1.98 -23.62
CA GLY A 55 13.40 1.95 -24.72
C GLY A 55 11.93 1.95 -24.28
N LYS A 56 11.12 1.04 -24.86
CA LYS A 56 9.68 0.92 -24.53
C LYS A 56 9.45 0.48 -23.08
N MET A 57 10.30 -0.42 -22.57
CA MET A 57 10.19 -0.92 -21.19
C MET A 57 10.35 0.22 -20.19
N LYS A 58 11.36 1.07 -20.37
CA LYS A 58 11.55 2.27 -19.56
C LYS A 58 10.28 3.13 -19.47
N ARG A 59 9.71 3.45 -20.63
CA ARG A 59 8.52 4.32 -20.74
C ARG A 59 7.30 3.72 -20.02
N GLU A 60 7.07 2.41 -20.17
CA GLU A 60 5.97 1.73 -19.49
C GLU A 60 6.19 1.61 -17.99
N MET A 61 7.41 1.28 -17.56
CA MET A 61 7.76 1.21 -16.14
C MET A 61 7.58 2.57 -15.48
N GLU A 62 8.12 3.65 -16.06
CA GLU A 62 7.92 5.03 -15.56
C GLU A 62 6.43 5.36 -15.46
N ALA A 63 5.66 5.13 -16.53
CA ALA A 63 4.23 5.46 -16.54
C ALA A 63 3.43 4.70 -15.47
N ILE A 64 3.72 3.42 -15.25
CA ILE A 64 3.01 2.61 -14.23
C ILE A 64 3.38 3.09 -12.82
N TYR A 65 4.66 3.33 -12.55
CA TYR A 65 5.11 3.81 -11.24
C TYR A 65 4.58 5.23 -10.95
N GLU A 66 4.69 6.17 -11.89
CA GLU A 66 4.17 7.53 -11.73
C GLU A 66 2.66 7.55 -11.50
N ALA A 67 1.90 6.73 -12.23
CA ALA A 67 0.46 6.61 -12.01
C ALA A 67 0.14 6.09 -10.60
N SER A 68 0.85 5.07 -10.13
CA SER A 68 0.70 4.52 -8.77
C SER A 68 1.07 5.55 -7.68
N GLN A 69 2.20 6.22 -7.85
CA GLN A 69 2.71 7.26 -6.94
C GLN A 69 1.73 8.42 -6.83
N ASN A 70 1.25 8.94 -7.97
CA ASN A 70 0.27 10.02 -7.99
C ASN A 70 -1.03 9.59 -7.30
N HIS A 71 -1.52 8.38 -7.57
CA HIS A 71 -2.71 7.86 -6.89
C HIS A 71 -2.55 7.79 -5.36
N PHE A 72 -1.37 7.40 -4.90
CA PHE A 72 -1.07 7.36 -3.47
C PHE A 72 -0.99 8.78 -2.85
N LEU A 73 -0.30 9.71 -3.50
CA LEU A 73 -0.23 11.12 -3.06
C LEU A 73 -1.62 11.76 -3.00
N GLU A 74 -2.48 11.52 -4.00
CA GLU A 74 -3.86 12.00 -4.00
C GLU A 74 -4.68 11.37 -2.86
N SER A 75 -4.45 10.09 -2.54
CA SER A 75 -5.08 9.45 -1.38
C SER A 75 -4.66 10.10 -0.07
N ILE A 76 -3.41 10.54 0.05
CA ILE A 76 -2.94 11.35 1.18
C ILE A 76 -3.62 12.72 1.17
N LYS A 77 -3.66 13.44 0.05
CA LYS A 77 -4.33 14.77 -0.01
C LYS A 77 -5.81 14.71 0.38
N HIS A 78 -6.51 13.64 -0.01
CA HIS A 78 -7.90 13.38 0.34
C HIS A 78 -8.13 12.87 1.77
N LYS A 79 -7.14 13.04 2.67
CA LYS A 79 -7.26 12.74 4.11
C LYS A 79 -7.63 11.28 4.40
N LYS A 80 -7.26 10.33 3.53
CA LYS A 80 -7.52 8.89 3.74
C LYS A 80 -6.60 8.24 4.78
N PHE A 81 -5.55 8.93 5.20
CA PHE A 81 -4.56 8.43 6.16
C PHE A 81 -4.62 9.18 7.49
N ILE A 82 -4.28 8.48 8.56
CA ILE A 82 -4.16 8.98 9.94
C ILE A 82 -2.69 9.28 10.20
N PHE A 83 -2.36 10.52 10.55
CA PHE A 83 -1.03 10.90 11.03
C PHE A 83 -1.10 11.22 12.52
N ASN A 84 -0.94 10.19 13.34
CA ASN A 84 -0.94 10.29 14.79
C ASN A 84 0.35 9.68 15.35
N SER A 85 0.99 10.36 16.30
CA SER A 85 2.29 9.98 16.83
C SER A 85 2.30 8.62 17.51
N GLU A 86 1.23 8.25 18.22
CA GLU A 86 1.13 6.96 18.93
C GLU A 86 1.02 5.80 17.93
N PHE A 87 0.12 5.93 16.95
CA PHE A 87 -0.03 4.91 15.89
C PHE A 87 1.24 4.78 15.04
N ASN A 88 1.88 5.91 14.69
CA ASN A 88 3.12 5.88 13.93
C ASN A 88 4.23 5.20 14.73
N ALA A 89 4.42 5.58 16.00
CA ALA A 89 5.43 4.96 16.87
C ALA A 89 5.18 3.46 17.06
N TYR A 90 3.91 3.06 17.18
CA TYR A 90 3.54 1.65 17.26
C TYR A 90 3.95 0.88 16.00
N LEU A 91 3.54 1.33 14.81
CA LEU A 91 3.90 0.68 13.55
C LEU A 91 5.42 0.70 13.30
N ASP A 92 6.10 1.79 13.63
CA ASP A 92 7.56 1.91 13.53
C ASP A 92 8.25 0.90 14.45
N SER A 93 7.74 0.70 15.67
CA SER A 93 8.27 -0.30 16.61
C SER A 93 8.15 -1.72 16.05
N LEU A 94 7.03 -2.06 15.40
CA LEU A 94 6.84 -3.37 14.78
C LEU A 94 7.76 -3.53 13.56
N GLY A 95 7.90 -2.48 12.76
CA GLY A 95 8.86 -2.43 11.65
C GLY A 95 10.29 -2.71 12.13
N LEU A 96 10.71 -2.08 13.23
CA LEU A 96 12.02 -2.29 13.84
C LEU A 96 12.20 -3.72 14.38
N GLN A 97 11.15 -4.29 15.01
CA GLN A 97 11.17 -5.68 15.45
C GLN A 97 11.38 -6.64 14.27
N ILE A 98 10.70 -6.42 13.14
CA ILE A 98 10.88 -7.20 11.91
C ILE A 98 12.33 -7.03 11.42
N GLN A 99 12.81 -5.80 11.26
CA GLN A 99 14.18 -5.53 10.76
C GLN A 99 15.27 -6.18 11.61
N THR A 100 15.10 -6.18 12.93
CA THR A 100 16.09 -6.75 13.87
C THR A 100 16.20 -8.27 13.70
N LYS A 101 15.10 -8.94 13.33
CA LYS A 101 15.07 -10.39 13.11
C LYS A 101 15.58 -10.82 11.74
N TYR A 102 15.56 -9.94 10.73
CA TYR A 102 15.95 -10.27 9.36
C TYR A 102 17.14 -9.41 8.90
N PRO A 103 18.38 -9.95 8.90
CA PRO A 103 19.59 -9.20 8.55
C PRO A 103 19.56 -8.53 7.17
N THR A 104 18.83 -9.11 6.21
CA THR A 104 18.62 -8.56 4.86
C THR A 104 17.89 -7.22 4.87
N LEU A 105 17.13 -6.93 5.94
CA LEU A 105 16.35 -5.70 6.11
C LEU A 105 17.09 -4.63 6.92
N LYS A 106 18.30 -4.89 7.43
CA LYS A 106 18.99 -3.99 8.40
C LYS A 106 19.21 -2.57 7.88
N ASN A 107 19.29 -2.38 6.56
CA ASN A 107 19.44 -1.08 5.92
C ASN A 107 18.21 -0.66 5.09
N SER A 108 17.12 -1.42 5.17
CA SER A 108 15.87 -1.08 4.50
C SER A 108 15.17 0.03 5.28
N ASN A 109 14.53 0.95 4.57
CA ASN A 109 13.69 1.97 5.18
C ASN A 109 12.23 1.57 4.97
N LEU A 110 11.70 0.76 5.89
CA LEU A 110 10.29 0.36 5.90
C LEU A 110 9.46 1.53 6.44
N ILE A 111 8.48 1.98 5.64
CA ILE A 111 7.58 3.05 6.03
C ILE A 111 6.17 2.50 6.08
N PHE A 112 5.51 2.63 7.22
CA PHE A 112 4.13 2.20 7.41
C PHE A 112 3.19 3.40 7.46
N PHE A 113 2.06 3.30 6.75
CA PHE A 113 0.98 4.28 6.75
C PHE A 113 -0.31 3.64 7.25
N LEU A 114 -0.99 4.31 8.18
CA LEU A 114 -2.30 3.90 8.65
C LEU A 114 -3.42 4.54 7.83
N SER A 115 -4.15 3.73 7.06
CA SER A 115 -5.33 4.11 6.29
C SER A 115 -6.58 4.08 7.16
N LYS A 116 -7.50 5.01 6.94
CA LYS A 116 -8.82 5.09 7.60
C LYS A 116 -9.81 4.04 7.12
N ASP A 117 -9.43 3.24 6.12
CA ASP A 117 -10.30 2.23 5.53
C ASP A 117 -10.69 1.17 6.59
N PRO A 118 -12.01 0.93 6.79
CA PRO A 118 -12.49 -0.06 7.75
C PRO A 118 -12.38 -1.50 7.24
N ILE A 119 -12.06 -1.72 5.96
CA ILE A 119 -11.91 -3.06 5.39
C ILE A 119 -10.56 -3.64 5.83
N PRO A 120 -10.52 -4.81 6.50
CA PRO A 120 -9.27 -5.42 6.96
C PRO A 120 -8.35 -5.76 5.79
N ASN A 121 -7.25 -5.02 5.65
CA ASN A 121 -6.24 -5.24 4.62
C ASN A 121 -4.90 -4.58 4.98
N ALA A 122 -3.80 -5.12 4.49
CA ALA A 122 -2.50 -4.45 4.42
C ALA A 122 -1.85 -4.76 3.07
N PHE A 123 -1.03 -3.85 2.57
CA PHE A 123 -0.35 -4.06 1.29
C PHE A 123 0.94 -3.25 1.18
N CYS A 124 1.88 -3.74 0.37
CA CYS A 124 3.09 -3.01 -0.01
C CYS A 124 2.95 -2.32 -1.38
N LEU A 125 3.48 -1.10 -1.52
CA LEU A 125 3.53 -0.35 -2.78
C LEU A 125 4.71 -0.72 -3.69
N GLY A 126 5.62 -1.59 -3.25
CA GLY A 126 6.78 -2.01 -4.04
C GLY A 126 8.04 -1.15 -3.86
N ASP A 127 8.00 -0.14 -2.98
CA ASP A 127 9.09 0.81 -2.72
C ASP A 127 9.45 0.91 -1.22
N HIS A 128 9.20 -0.17 -0.47
CA HIS A 128 9.28 -0.25 1.00
C HIS A 128 8.25 0.63 1.73
N THR A 129 7.24 1.13 1.01
CA THR A 129 6.06 1.75 1.62
C THR A 129 4.97 0.70 1.80
N PHE A 130 4.42 0.65 3.01
CA PHE A 130 3.37 -0.27 3.41
C PHE A 130 2.16 0.51 3.89
N VAL A 131 0.98 0.03 3.54
CA VAL A 131 -0.29 0.59 3.99
C VAL A 131 -0.99 -0.46 4.83
N VAL A 132 -1.42 -0.05 6.02
CA VAL A 132 -2.21 -0.85 6.94
C VAL A 132 -3.57 -0.19 7.06
N ASN A 133 -4.65 -0.91 6.80
CA ASN A 133 -6.00 -0.41 7.01
C ASN A 133 -6.37 -0.50 8.49
N LEU A 134 -7.07 0.52 8.99
CA LEU A 134 -7.60 0.55 10.35
C LEU A 134 -8.48 -0.67 10.65
N GLY A 135 -9.18 -1.20 9.65
CA GLY A 135 -9.95 -2.43 9.75
C GLY A 135 -9.18 -3.64 10.31
N LEU A 136 -7.87 -3.73 10.06
CA LEU A 136 -7.06 -4.85 10.58
C LEU A 136 -7.02 -4.92 12.10
N PHE A 137 -7.06 -3.78 12.79
CA PHE A 137 -7.04 -3.74 14.25
C PHE A 137 -8.33 -4.30 14.88
N THR A 138 -9.36 -4.56 14.08
CA THR A 138 -10.65 -5.08 14.56
C THR A 138 -10.76 -6.60 14.52
N ILE A 139 -9.81 -7.29 13.86
CA ILE A 139 -9.92 -8.73 13.58
C ILE A 139 -8.86 -9.59 14.29
N PHE A 140 -7.88 -8.98 14.95
CA PHE A 140 -6.80 -9.71 15.63
C PHE A 140 -7.01 -9.78 17.13
N ASP A 141 -6.81 -10.96 17.68
CA ASP A 141 -6.91 -11.21 19.12
C ASP A 141 -5.60 -10.83 19.84
N ASN A 142 -4.48 -10.80 19.12
CA ASN A 142 -3.17 -10.48 19.67
C ASN A 142 -2.22 -9.84 18.64
N GLU A 143 -1.15 -9.22 19.14
CA GLU A 143 -0.14 -8.55 18.31
C GLU A 143 0.63 -9.50 17.38
N HIS A 144 0.75 -10.78 17.72
CA HIS A 144 1.50 -11.73 16.87
C HIS A 144 0.77 -12.02 15.55
N GLU A 145 -0.56 -12.04 15.56
CA GLU A 145 -1.36 -12.16 14.34
C GLU A 145 -1.19 -10.93 13.44
N PHE A 146 -1.21 -9.74 14.05
CA PHE A 146 -0.94 -8.50 13.32
C PHE A 146 0.47 -8.49 12.73
N LEU A 147 1.48 -8.88 13.52
CA LEU A 147 2.87 -8.99 13.08
C LEU A 147 3.05 -10.02 11.97
N SER A 148 2.27 -11.12 11.98
CA SER A 148 2.27 -12.12 10.91
C SER A 148 1.86 -11.51 9.57
N VAL A 149 0.80 -10.68 9.56
CA VAL A 149 0.37 -9.96 8.35
C VAL A 149 1.41 -8.94 7.90
N LEU A 150 1.99 -8.14 8.81
CA LEU A 150 3.04 -7.20 8.42
C LEU A 150 4.27 -7.91 7.86
N THR A 151 4.66 -9.05 8.45
CA THR A 151 5.79 -9.84 7.97
C THR A 151 5.50 -10.46 6.60
N HIS A 152 4.24 -10.86 6.33
CA HIS A 152 3.80 -11.31 5.02
C HIS A 152 3.99 -10.22 3.94
N GLU A 153 3.55 -8.99 4.23
CA GLU A 153 3.74 -7.86 3.31
C GLU A 153 5.21 -7.50 3.12
N VAL A 154 6.01 -7.53 4.18
CA VAL A 154 7.46 -7.30 4.08
C VAL A 154 8.14 -8.40 3.23
N ALA A 155 7.68 -9.65 3.32
CA ALA A 155 8.17 -10.72 2.47
C ALA A 155 7.83 -10.48 0.99
N HIS A 156 6.65 -9.94 0.67
CA HIS A 156 6.32 -9.52 -0.69
C HIS A 156 7.28 -8.45 -1.25
N GLN A 157 7.68 -7.50 -0.41
CA GLN A 157 8.68 -6.49 -0.77
C GLN A 157 10.06 -7.12 -0.99
N LEU A 158 10.51 -7.99 -0.08
CA LEU A 158 11.82 -8.66 -0.16
C LEU A 158 11.96 -9.54 -1.41
N LEU A 159 10.89 -10.22 -1.80
CA LEU A 159 10.86 -11.09 -2.98
C LEU A 159 10.57 -10.32 -4.27
N GLU A 160 10.48 -8.99 -4.21
CA GLU A 160 10.21 -8.09 -5.34
C GLU A 160 8.93 -8.46 -6.14
N HIS A 161 7.92 -9.07 -5.49
CA HIS A 161 6.70 -9.53 -6.17
C HIS A 161 5.96 -8.37 -6.85
N GLY A 162 5.89 -7.20 -6.20
CA GLY A 162 5.28 -6.00 -6.77
C GLY A 162 5.99 -5.52 -8.03
N LYS A 163 7.32 -5.43 -8.00
CA LYS A 163 8.14 -5.05 -9.17
C LYS A 163 7.97 -6.03 -10.32
N LYS A 164 8.03 -7.33 -10.06
CA LYS A 164 7.82 -8.37 -11.08
C LYS A 164 6.42 -8.29 -11.71
N SER A 165 5.40 -8.00 -10.90
CA SER A 165 4.03 -7.77 -11.40
C SER A 165 3.96 -6.57 -12.36
N ILE A 166 4.61 -5.47 -12.00
CA ILE A 166 4.71 -4.27 -12.83
C ILE A 166 5.47 -4.57 -14.13
N GLU A 167 6.59 -5.29 -14.07
CA GLU A 167 7.35 -5.69 -15.26
C GLU A 167 6.51 -6.53 -16.22
N ASN A 168 5.79 -7.53 -15.70
CA ASN A 168 4.90 -8.37 -16.50
C ASN A 168 3.77 -7.55 -17.16
N LYS A 169 3.21 -6.59 -16.42
CA LYS A 169 2.20 -5.66 -16.94
C LYS A 169 2.78 -4.79 -18.06
N ALA A 170 3.98 -4.24 -17.88
CA ALA A 170 4.68 -3.45 -18.90
C ALA A 170 4.92 -4.27 -20.18
N VAL A 171 5.43 -5.51 -20.05
CA VAL A 171 5.62 -6.42 -21.20
C VAL A 171 4.30 -6.70 -21.90
N THR A 172 3.23 -6.95 -21.16
CA THR A 172 1.90 -7.21 -21.72
C THR A 172 1.38 -6.01 -22.51
N ASN A 173 1.52 -4.79 -21.96
CA ASN A 173 1.15 -3.55 -22.63
C ASN A 173 1.94 -3.34 -23.92
N ILE A 174 3.26 -3.52 -23.89
CA ILE A 174 4.12 -3.39 -25.08
C ILE A 174 3.67 -4.34 -26.17
N ASN A 175 3.47 -5.62 -25.83
CA ASN A 175 3.03 -6.63 -26.78
C ASN A 175 1.66 -6.30 -27.37
N TYR A 176 0.72 -5.82 -26.55
CA TYR A 176 -0.59 -5.38 -27.01
C TYR A 176 -0.48 -4.21 -28.00
N LEU A 177 0.31 -3.18 -27.67
CA LEU A 177 0.49 -2.00 -28.51
C LEU A 177 1.19 -2.32 -29.83
N ASP A 178 2.18 -3.22 -29.82
CA ASP A 178 2.89 -3.65 -31.03
C ASP A 178 1.99 -4.45 -31.97
N ARG A 179 1.15 -5.35 -31.43
CA ARG A 179 0.14 -6.07 -32.21
C ARG A 179 -0.90 -5.13 -32.80
N LYS A 180 -1.35 -4.14 -32.03
CA LYS A 180 -2.30 -3.13 -32.52
C LYS A 180 -1.70 -2.31 -33.66
N SER A 181 -0.45 -1.85 -33.50
CA SER A 181 0.27 -1.07 -34.52
C SER A 181 0.50 -1.87 -35.81
N SER A 182 0.90 -3.14 -35.71
CA SER A 182 1.07 -4.00 -36.89
C SER A 182 -0.25 -4.26 -37.62
N THR A 183 -1.34 -4.51 -36.88
CA THR A 183 -2.69 -4.67 -37.43
C THR A 183 -3.17 -3.41 -38.16
N VAL A 184 -2.97 -2.23 -37.56
CA VAL A 184 -3.32 -0.95 -38.21
C VAL A 184 -2.52 -0.77 -39.50
N ARG A 185 -1.23 -1.12 -39.50
CA ARG A 185 -0.37 -1.02 -40.69
C ARG A 185 -0.79 -1.99 -41.80
N SER A 186 -1.22 -3.22 -41.48
CA SER A 186 -1.69 -4.18 -42.49
C SER A 186 -3.02 -3.74 -43.11
N LEU A 187 -3.97 -3.28 -42.29
CA LEU A 187 -5.25 -2.74 -42.75
C LEU A 187 -5.06 -1.53 -43.68
N SER A 188 -4.15 -0.62 -43.32
CA SER A 188 -3.80 0.52 -44.15
C SER A 188 -3.28 0.06 -45.53
N LYS A 189 -2.34 -0.88 -45.58
CA LYS A 189 -1.82 -1.43 -46.85
C LYS A 189 -2.89 -2.12 -47.71
N GLU A 190 -3.79 -2.87 -47.08
CA GLU A 190 -4.92 -3.50 -47.79
C GLU A 190 -5.86 -2.46 -48.42
N GLN A 191 -6.13 -1.36 -47.72
CA GLN A 191 -6.95 -0.27 -48.25
C GLN A 191 -6.29 0.41 -49.46
N TYR A 192 -4.99 0.68 -49.40
CA TYR A 192 -4.26 1.28 -50.54
C TYR A 192 -4.15 0.34 -51.76
N ASN A 193 -4.04 -0.98 -51.55
CA ASN A 193 -3.96 -1.96 -52.64
C ASN A 193 -5.30 -2.22 -53.36
N ARG A 194 -6.44 -1.74 -52.83
CA ARG A 194 -7.75 -1.87 -53.50
C ARG A 194 -7.94 -0.88 -54.66
N GLY A 195 -7.09 0.14 -54.79
CA GLY A 195 -7.15 1.12 -55.89
C GLY A 195 -6.40 0.73 -57.17
N LEU A 196 -5.68 -0.40 -57.19
CA LEU A 196 -4.83 -0.84 -58.31
C LEU A 196 -5.40 -2.03 -59.11
N LYS A 197 -6.66 -2.41 -58.86
CA LYS A 197 -7.37 -3.39 -59.70
C LYS A 197 -8.39 -2.65 -60.59
N SER A 198 -7.92 -2.17 -61.73
CA SER A 198 -8.75 -1.83 -62.90
C SER A 198 -8.08 -2.36 -64.15
#